data_AF-K1TGB1-F1
#
_entry.id   AF-K1TGB1-F1
#
_cell.length_a   1.000
_cell.length_b   1.000
_cell.length_c   1.000
_cell.angle_alpha   90.00
_cell.angle_beta   90.00
_cell.angle_gamma   90.00
#
_symmetry.space_group_name_H-M   'P 1'
#
loop_
_entity.id
_entity.type
_entity.pdbx_description
1 polymer ?
#
loop_
_entity_poly.entity_id
_entity_poly.type
_entity_poly.pdbx_seq_one_letter_code
_entity_poly.pdbx_strand_id
1 'polypeptide(L)'
;MLDAQATAPVEVEAAAVLPCFVVYQRVGEEILRRTRLEGHPYAAWISTYADPGFAEAAGRAAAVCDELAEAAGDEIRRRMTDLFVRCTKMEWLFWDSAWNLEKWNI
;
A
#
# COMPACT_ATOMS: atom_id res chain seq x y z
N MET A 1 12.69 -4.44 12.13
CA MET A 1 13.05 -4.37 10.69
C MET A 1 11.97 -5.14 9.95
N LEU A 2 11.45 -4.66 8.81
CA LEU A 2 10.66 -5.52 7.94
C LEU A 2 11.66 -6.51 7.34
N ASP A 3 11.79 -7.67 7.97
CA ASP A 3 12.58 -8.73 7.37
C ASP A 3 11.83 -9.16 6.10
N ALA A 4 12.49 -9.14 4.95
CA ALA A 4 12.00 -9.91 3.81
C ALA A 4 12.10 -11.38 4.23
N GLN A 5 11.01 -11.93 4.76
CA GLN A 5 11.03 -13.26 5.32
C GLN A 5 10.84 -14.22 4.16
N ALA A 6 11.95 -14.57 3.48
CA ALA A 6 11.95 -15.63 2.46
C ALA A 6 11.38 -16.98 2.97
N THR A 7 11.15 -17.10 4.28
CA THR A 7 10.57 -18.25 4.98
C THR A 7 9.25 -17.92 5.70
N ALA A 8 8.71 -16.71 5.59
CA ALA A 8 7.40 -16.40 6.15
C ALA A 8 6.29 -17.14 5.39
N PRO A 9 5.17 -17.40 6.08
CA PRO A 9 3.93 -17.78 5.42
C PRO A 9 3.55 -16.74 4.36
N VAL A 10 3.20 -17.21 3.16
CA VAL A 10 2.89 -16.36 1.99
C VAL A 10 1.77 -15.36 2.28
N GLU A 11 0.84 -15.73 3.15
CA GLU A 11 -0.29 -14.91 3.60
C GLU A 11 0.20 -13.66 4.33
N VAL A 12 1.24 -13.80 5.16
CA VAL A 12 1.82 -12.70 5.92
C VAL A 12 2.56 -11.74 4.98
N GLU A 13 3.30 -12.26 4.01
CA GLU A 13 3.99 -11.43 3.00
C GLU A 13 2.99 -10.71 2.08
N ALA A 14 1.91 -11.37 1.66
CA ALA A 14 0.84 -10.74 0.88
C ALA A 14 0.26 -9.54 1.64
N ALA A 15 -0.02 -9.69 2.94
CA ALA A 15 -0.51 -8.61 3.78
C ALA A 15 0.51 -7.47 3.98
N ALA A 16 1.82 -7.76 3.91
CA ALA A 16 2.88 -6.76 3.99
C ALA A 16 2.92 -5.84 2.75
N VAL A 17 2.64 -6.41 1.58
CA VAL A 17 2.68 -5.70 0.29
C VAL A 17 1.37 -4.94 0.04
N LEU A 18 0.22 -5.47 0.48
CA LEU A 18 -1.10 -4.90 0.16
C LEU A 18 -1.24 -3.37 0.37
N PRO A 19 -0.67 -2.74 1.43
CA PRO A 19 -0.76 -1.29 1.60
C PRO A 19 -0.25 -0.48 0.41
N CYS A 20 0.79 -0.95 -0.31
CA CYS A 20 1.35 -0.18 -1.42
C CYS A 20 0.35 -0.03 -2.59
N PHE A 21 -0.53 -1.01 -2.78
CA PHE A 21 -1.61 -0.92 -3.77
C PHE A 21 -2.74 -0.03 -3.26
N VAL A 22 -3.27 -0.33 -2.06
CA VAL A 22 -4.50 0.30 -1.57
C VAL A 22 -4.27 1.76 -1.17
N VAL A 23 -3.13 2.10 -0.54
CA VAL A 23 -2.83 3.47 -0.12
C VAL A 23 -2.68 4.37 -1.34
N TYR A 24 -1.87 3.96 -2.32
CA TYR A 24 -1.66 4.75 -3.53
C TYR A 24 -2.94 4.95 -4.33
N GLN A 25 -3.74 3.89 -4.52
CA GLN A 25 -5.03 3.98 -5.19
C GLN A 25 -5.95 5.01 -4.52
N ARG A 26 -6.13 4.92 -3.20
CA ARG A 26 -6.99 5.85 -2.46
C ARG A 26 -6.50 7.28 -2.48
N VAL A 27 -5.17 7.49 -2.36
CA VAL A 27 -4.57 8.83 -2.42
C VAL A 27 -4.74 9.45 -3.80
N GLY A 28 -4.46 8.69 -4.87
CA GLY A 28 -4.63 9.14 -6.25
C GLY A 28 -6.07 9.57 -6.52
N GLU A 29 -7.04 8.73 -6.18
CA GLU A 29 -8.46 9.06 -6.32
C GLU A 29 -8.88 10.27 -5.50
N GLU A 30 -8.41 10.39 -4.25
CA GLU A 30 -8.78 11.52 -3.40
C GLU A 30 -8.23 12.84 -3.91
N ILE A 31 -7.00 12.85 -4.43
CA ILE A 31 -6.43 14.03 -5.06
C ILE A 31 -7.24 14.38 -6.31
N LEU A 32 -7.55 13.40 -7.18
CA LEU A 32 -8.33 13.63 -8.40
C LEU A 32 -9.72 14.19 -8.09
N ARG A 33 -10.38 13.73 -7.02
CA ARG A 33 -11.67 14.28 -6.56
C ARG A 33 -11.59 15.75 -6.16
N ARG A 34 -10.43 16.23 -5.73
CA ARG A 34 -10.24 17.58 -5.17
C ARG A 34 -9.54 18.57 -6.10
N THR A 35 -8.96 18.10 -7.21
CA THR A 35 -8.14 18.94 -8.09
C THR A 35 -8.50 18.80 -9.56
N ARG A 36 -8.04 19.75 -10.38
CA ARG A 36 -8.08 19.66 -11.84
C ARG A 36 -6.70 19.29 -12.35
N LEU A 37 -6.63 18.39 -13.33
CA LEU A 37 -5.36 17.90 -13.87
C LEU A 37 -4.74 18.83 -14.93
N GLU A 38 -5.54 19.70 -15.54
CA GLU A 38 -5.06 20.61 -16.59
C GLU A 38 -4.00 21.59 -16.03
N GLY A 39 -2.80 21.54 -16.59
CA GLY A 39 -1.65 22.33 -16.12
C GLY A 39 -1.06 21.87 -14.77
N HIS A 40 -1.53 20.77 -14.20
CA HIS A 40 -1.06 20.31 -12.90
C HIS A 40 0.30 19.59 -13.03
N PRO A 41 1.36 20.02 -12.30
CA PRO A 41 2.70 19.48 -12.47
C PRO A 41 2.80 17.98 -12.14
N TYR A 42 1.89 17.47 -11.32
CA TYR A 42 1.82 16.05 -10.92
C TYR A 42 0.71 15.26 -11.62
N ALA A 43 0.13 15.78 -12.71
CA ALA A 43 -1.02 15.18 -13.39
C ALA A 43 -0.78 13.70 -13.76
N ALA A 44 0.40 13.36 -14.30
CA ALA A 44 0.73 11.99 -14.68
C ALA A 44 0.67 11.03 -13.48
N TRP A 45 1.27 11.40 -12.35
CA TRP A 45 1.26 10.59 -11.14
C TRP A 45 -0.15 10.37 -10.61
N ILE A 46 -0.96 11.45 -10.55
CA ILE A 46 -2.35 11.38 -10.08
C ILE A 46 -3.17 10.48 -11.01
N SER A 47 -3.05 10.66 -12.33
CA SER A 47 -3.75 9.84 -13.32
C SER A 47 -3.40 8.37 -13.21
N THR A 48 -2.14 8.02 -12.94
CA THR A 48 -1.73 6.62 -12.78
C THR A 48 -2.43 5.94 -11.61
N TYR A 49 -2.45 6.59 -10.43
CA TYR A 49 -3.00 5.96 -9.23
C TYR A 49 -4.51 6.13 -9.07
N ALA A 50 -5.12 7.08 -9.78
CA ALA A 50 -6.56 7.21 -9.91
C ALA A 50 -7.13 6.42 -11.11
N ASP A 51 -6.28 5.72 -11.87
CA ASP A 51 -6.68 4.96 -13.05
C ASP A 51 -7.59 3.78 -12.65
N PRO A 52 -8.71 3.55 -13.35
CA PRO A 52 -9.58 2.40 -13.09
C PRO A 52 -8.85 1.05 -13.16
N GLY A 53 -7.87 0.89 -14.05
CA GLY A 53 -7.05 -0.32 -14.14
C GLY A 53 -6.13 -0.52 -12.94
N PHE A 54 -5.65 0.56 -12.32
CA PHE A 54 -4.94 0.49 -11.04
C PHE A 54 -5.89 0.11 -9.90
N ALA A 55 -7.12 0.65 -9.89
CA ALA A 55 -8.14 0.26 -8.91
C ALA A 55 -8.52 -1.22 -9.02
N GLU A 56 -8.63 -1.76 -10.23
CA GLU A 56 -8.82 -3.20 -10.43
C GLU A 56 -7.64 -4.02 -9.90
N ALA A 57 -6.40 -3.57 -10.14
CA ALA A 57 -5.22 -4.25 -9.62
C ALA A 57 -5.18 -4.26 -8.08
N ALA A 58 -5.49 -3.12 -7.45
CA ALA A 58 -5.60 -3.03 -5.99
C ALA A 58 -6.72 -3.92 -5.44
N GLY A 59 -7.87 -3.96 -6.12
CA GLY A 59 -8.98 -4.85 -5.77
C GLY A 59 -8.59 -6.33 -5.86
N ARG A 60 -7.86 -6.74 -6.91
CA ARG A 60 -7.34 -8.12 -7.04
C ARG A 60 -6.34 -8.46 -5.93
N ALA A 61 -5.43 -7.54 -5.60
CA ALA A 61 -4.47 -7.74 -4.51
C ALA A 61 -5.18 -7.92 -3.15
N ALA A 62 -6.22 -7.14 -2.89
CA ALA A 62 -7.05 -7.27 -1.69
C ALA A 62 -7.78 -8.62 -1.67
N ALA A 63 -8.43 -9.01 -2.78
CA ALA A 63 -9.11 -10.30 -2.88
C ALA A 63 -8.18 -11.50 -2.63
N VAL A 64 -6.96 -11.47 -3.17
CA VAL A 64 -5.95 -12.51 -2.88
C VAL A 64 -5.60 -12.55 -1.39
N CYS A 65 -5.43 -11.39 -0.74
CA CYS A 65 -5.16 -11.35 0.70
C CYS A 65 -6.36 -11.87 1.52
N ASP A 66 -7.58 -11.59 1.10
CA ASP A 66 -8.81 -12.08 1.74
C ASP A 66 -8.91 -13.60 1.61
N GLU A 67 -8.70 -14.17 0.42
CA GLU A 67 -8.68 -15.63 0.20
C GLU A 67 -7.63 -16.33 1.06
N LEU A 68 -6.43 -15.75 1.16
CA LEU A 68 -5.34 -16.26 2.01
C LEU A 68 -5.71 -16.17 3.50
N ALA A 69 -6.34 -15.07 3.92
CA ALA A 69 -6.81 -14.92 5.29
C ALA A 69 -7.90 -15.94 5.62
N GLU A 70 -8.85 -16.18 4.73
CA GLU A 70 -9.93 -17.17 4.92
C GLU A 70 -9.38 -18.58 5.15
N ALA A 71 -8.34 -18.97 4.41
CA ALA A 71 -7.68 -20.27 4.58
C ALA A 71 -6.75 -20.35 5.81
N ALA A 72 -6.34 -19.21 6.36
CA ALA A 72 -5.40 -19.13 7.47
C ALA A 72 -6.06 -19.32 8.85
N GLY A 73 -5.29 -19.87 9.80
CA GLY A 73 -5.66 -19.91 11.21
C GLY A 73 -5.51 -18.55 11.91
N ASP A 74 -6.11 -18.41 13.09
CA ASP A 74 -6.18 -17.14 13.84
C ASP A 74 -4.82 -16.49 14.11
N GLU A 75 -3.79 -17.30 14.39
CA GLU A 75 -2.44 -16.78 14.63
C GLU A 75 -1.86 -16.09 13.38
N ILE A 76 -2.05 -16.70 12.20
CA ILE A 76 -1.57 -16.15 10.94
C ILE A 76 -2.37 -14.89 10.56
N ARG A 77 -3.69 -14.91 10.71
CA ARG A 77 -4.54 -13.72 10.47
C ARG A 77 -4.14 -12.53 11.33
N ARG A 78 -3.79 -12.77 12.60
CA ARG A 78 -3.26 -11.73 13.48
C ARG A 78 -1.93 -11.17 12.96
N ARG A 79 -1.01 -12.03 12.54
CA ARG A 79 0.28 -11.62 11.95
C ARG A 79 0.09 -10.83 10.65
N MET A 80 -0.83 -11.25 9.78
CA MET A 80 -1.20 -10.52 8.56
C MET A 80 -1.66 -9.10 8.91
N THR A 81 -2.58 -8.98 9.88
CA THR A 81 -3.12 -7.69 10.33
C THR A 81 -2.03 -6.78 10.91
N ASP A 82 -1.20 -7.31 11.81
CA ASP A 82 -0.11 -6.57 12.43
C ASP A 82 0.88 -6.04 11.39
N LEU A 83 1.19 -6.87 10.38
CA LEU A 83 2.13 -6.50 9.33
C LEU A 83 1.53 -5.51 8.34
N PHE A 84 0.27 -5.70 7.93
CA PHE A 84 -0.48 -4.73 7.13
C PHE A 84 -0.47 -3.35 7.78
N VAL A 85 -0.86 -3.25 9.06
CA VAL A 85 -0.89 -1.99 9.81
C VAL A 85 0.50 -1.36 9.89
N ARG A 86 1.54 -2.15 10.13
CA ARG A 86 2.92 -1.66 10.17
C ARG A 86 3.35 -1.11 8.81
N CYS A 87 3.10 -1.83 7.72
CA CYS A 87 3.43 -1.40 6.38
C CYS A 87 2.63 -0.15 5.96
N THR A 88 1.36 -0.03 6.35
CA THR A 88 0.60 1.22 6.15
C THR A 88 1.22 2.42 6.89
N LYS A 89 1.74 2.22 8.11
CA LYS A 89 2.50 3.28 8.81
C LYS A 89 3.80 3.62 8.08
N MET A 90 4.44 2.64 7.45
CA MET A 90 5.64 2.88 6.65
C MET A 90 5.35 3.66 5.36
N GLU A 91 4.20 3.44 4.73
CA GLU A 91 3.73 4.31 3.63
C GLU A 91 3.60 5.77 4.08
N TRP A 92 3.04 6.01 5.27
CA TRP A 92 2.98 7.37 5.83
C TRP A 92 4.38 7.95 6.07
N LEU A 93 5.29 7.18 6.66
CA LEU A 93 6.68 7.60 6.86
C LEU A 93 7.41 7.84 5.54
N PHE A 94 7.08 7.12 4.47
CA PHE A 94 7.64 7.35 3.13
C PHE A 94 7.24 8.74 2.59
N TRP A 95 5.98 9.14 2.77
CA TRP A 95 5.53 10.48 2.40
C TRP A 95 6.19 11.56 3.27
N ASP A 96 6.26 11.33 4.59
CA ASP A 96 6.86 12.28 5.53
C ASP A 96 8.37 12.46 5.28
N SER A 97 9.10 11.39 4.98
CA SER A 97 10.53 11.45 4.68
C SER A 97 10.82 12.22 3.40
N ALA A 98 10.01 12.03 2.36
CA ALA A 98 10.11 12.79 1.11
C ALA A 98 9.79 14.28 1.33
N TRP A 99 8.79 14.58 2.16
CA TRP A 99 8.42 15.95 2.50
C TRP A 99 9.51 16.68 3.30
N ASN A 100 10.08 16.00 4.29
CA ASN A 100 11.13 16.54 5.16
C ASN A 100 12.54 16.43 4.55
N LEU A 101 12.66 15.86 3.34
CA LEU A 101 13.93 15.55 2.68
C LEU A 101 14.89 14.81 3.63
N GLU A 102 14.35 13.83 4.33
CA GLU A 102 15.04 13.09 5.38
C GLU A 102 16.35 12.51 4.85
N LYS A 103 17.39 12.64 5.65
CA LYS A 103 18.70 12.06 5.38
C LYS A 103 19.04 11.05 6.45
N TRP A 104 19.87 10.09 6.07
CA TRP A 104 20.47 9.18 7.01
C TRP A 104 21.26 9.96 8.06
N ASN A 105 20.96 9.70 9.34
CA ASN A 105 21.72 10.23 10.47
C ASN A 105 22.98 9.37 10.69
N ILE A 106 23.90 9.42 9.72
CA ILE A 106 25.17 8.69 9.71
C ILE A 106 26.36 9.64 9.75
#